data_AF-A0A2D5XK14-F1
#
_entry.id   AF-A0A2D5XK14-F1
#
_cell.length_a   1.000
_cell.length_b   1.000
_cell.length_c   1.000
_cell.angle_alpha   90.00
_cell.angle_beta   90.00
_cell.angle_gamma   90.00
#
_symmetry.space_group_name_H-M   'P 1'
#
loop_
_entity.id
_entity.type
_entity.pdbx_description
1 polymer ?
#
loop_
_entity_poly.entity_id
_entity_poly.type
_entity_poly.pdbx_seq_one_letter_code
_entity_poly.pdbx_strand_id
1 'polypeptide(L)' 'MINAFDPDRMPADERLDEVAEIMAAGFRRLRNNESTNNSNNFGDIPLDFPAHQSVHGPDPRQSGERP' A
#
# COMPACT_ATOMS: atom_id res chain seq x y z
N MET A 1 0.39 21.97 -5.79
CA MET A 1 1.19 20.80 -6.17
C MET A 1 0.65 20.36 -7.51
N ILE A 2 1.31 20.76 -8.59
CA ILE A 2 0.77 20.62 -9.94
C ILE A 2 1.05 19.18 -10.36
N ASN A 3 0.03 18.33 -10.27
CA ASN A 3 0.03 17.05 -10.98
C ASN A 3 -0.06 17.35 -12.48
N ALA A 4 1.05 17.70 -13.08
CA ALA A 4 1.34 17.41 -14.48
C ALA A 4 2.45 16.35 -14.38
N PHE A 5 2.48 15.27 -15.14
CA PHE A 5 2.66 15.28 -16.56
C PHE A 5 2.43 13.85 -17.05
N ASP A 6 1.67 13.73 -18.14
CA ASP A 6 1.78 12.58 -19.02
C ASP A 6 3.28 12.37 -19.36
N PRO A 7 3.86 11.17 -19.16
CA PRO A 7 5.27 10.89 -19.43
C PRO A 7 5.71 11.26 -20.84
N ASP A 8 4.77 11.26 -21.80
CA ASP A 8 5.03 11.62 -23.19
C ASP A 8 5.20 13.14 -23.40
N ARG A 9 4.87 13.94 -22.38
CA ARG A 9 4.98 15.40 -22.38
C ARG A 9 6.17 15.93 -21.57
N MET A 10 6.93 15.04 -20.94
CA MET A 10 8.09 15.38 -20.12
C MET A 10 9.39 15.08 -20.88
N PRO A 11 10.37 16.00 -20.88
CA PRO A 11 11.66 15.75 -21.51
C PRO A 11 12.40 14.61 -20.79
N ALA A 12 13.29 13.93 -21.52
CA ALA A 12 13.88 12.67 -21.07
C ALA A 12 14.75 12.82 -19.80
N ASP A 13 15.40 13.96 -19.63
CA ASP A 13 16.19 14.31 -18.44
C ASP A 13 15.31 14.49 -17.20
N GLU A 14 14.23 15.25 -17.30
CA GLU A 14 13.29 15.46 -16.19
C GLU A 14 12.61 14.15 -15.75
N ARG A 15 12.30 13.25 -16.70
CA ARG A 15 11.79 11.91 -16.40
C ARG A 15 12.79 11.06 -15.64
N LEU A 16 14.08 11.14 -16.02
CA LEU A 16 15.13 10.39 -15.34
C LEU A 16 15.37 10.92 -13.94
N ASP A 17 15.29 12.23 -13.74
CA ASP A 17 15.38 12.86 -12.42
C ASP A 17 14.21 12.44 -11.53
N GLU A 18 12.97 12.43 -12.03
CA GLU A 18 11.80 11.94 -11.29
C GLU A 18 11.98 10.46 -10.87
N VAL A 19 12.39 9.61 -11.80
CA VAL A 19 12.66 8.20 -11.51
C VAL A 19 13.77 8.03 -10.48
N ALA A 20 14.85 8.83 -10.58
CA ALA A 20 15.94 8.81 -9.62
C ALA A 20 15.48 9.26 -8.22
N GLU A 21 14.63 10.28 -8.12
CA GLU A 21 14.05 10.73 -6.85
C GLU A 21 13.17 9.65 -6.20
N ILE A 22 12.29 9.01 -6.99
CA ILE A 22 11.44 7.91 -6.53
C ILE A 22 12.30 6.75 -6.02
N MET A 23 13.32 6.35 -6.78
CA MET A 23 14.25 5.28 -6.36
C MET A 23 15.03 5.65 -5.11
N ALA A 24 15.55 6.87 -5.00
CA ALA A 24 16.28 7.34 -3.82
C ALA A 24 15.39 7.41 -2.58
N ALA A 25 14.12 7.83 -2.73
CA ALA A 25 13.13 7.79 -1.65
C ALA A 25 12.83 6.34 -1.23
N GLY A 26 12.62 5.44 -2.19
CA GLY A 26 12.40 4.02 -1.95
C GLY A 26 13.57 3.34 -1.22
N PHE A 27 14.79 3.58 -1.69
CA PHE A 27 16.01 3.04 -1.08
C PHE A 27 16.20 3.53 0.36
N ARG A 28 15.97 4.82 0.64
CA ARG A 28 16.03 5.36 2.01
C ARG A 28 15.02 4.69 2.93
N ARG A 29 13.78 4.47 2.47
CA ARG A 29 12.75 3.75 3.24
C ARG A 29 13.16 2.30 3.51
N LEU A 30 13.64 1.59 2.49
CA LEU A 30 14.11 0.20 2.64
C LEU A 30 15.25 0.10 3.66
N ARG A 31 16.27 0.96 3.51
CA ARG A 31 17.42 0.98 4.42
C ARG A 31 17.03 1.30 5.85
N ASN A 32 16.12 2.26 6.05
CA ASN A 32 15.61 2.56 7.39
C ASN A 32 14.86 1.36 7.98
N ASN A 33 14.02 0.68 7.19
CA ASN A 33 13.26 -0.49 7.63
C ASN A 33 14.16 -1.70 7.96
N GLU A 34 15.23 -1.92 7.20
CA GLU A 34 16.23 -2.97 7.48
C GLU A 34 17.00 -2.67 8.78
N SER A 35 17.34 -1.40 9.00
CA SER A 35 17.99 -0.94 10.23
C SER A 35 17.10 -1.13 11.46
N THR A 36 15.78 -0.93 11.33
CA THR A 36 14.80 -1.14 12.41
C THR A 36 14.41 -2.61 12.59
N ASN A 37 14.40 -3.41 11.52
CA ASN A 37 14.08 -4.85 11.60
C ASN A 37 15.19 -5.65 12.27
N ASN A 38 16.43 -5.15 12.27
CA ASN A 38 17.53 -5.80 12.99
C ASN A 38 17.39 -5.72 14.53
N SER A 39 16.49 -4.87 15.06
CA SER A 39 16.20 -4.81 16.51
C SER A 39 14.92 -5.53 16.92
N ASN A 40 14.15 -6.08 15.98
CA ASN A 40 12.91 -6.78 16.31
C ASN A 40 13.06 -8.27 15.99
N ASN A 41 13.12 -9.04 17.07
CA ASN A 41 12.72 -10.43 17.18
C ASN A 41 11.34 -10.65 16.52
N PHE A 42 11.28 -10.71 15.19
CA PHE A 42 10.12 -11.22 14.47
C PHE A 42 10.22 -12.73 14.48
N GLY A 43 9.84 -13.33 15.62
CA GLY A 43 9.42 -14.73 15.64
C GLY A 43 8.24 -14.93 14.69
N ASP A 44 8.03 -16.17 14.27
CA ASP A 44 6.99 -16.58 13.33
C ASP A 44 5.65 -15.92 13.65
N ILE A 45 5.14 -15.10 12.73
CA ILE A 45 3.80 -14.51 12.82
C ILE A 45 2.82 -15.54 12.25
N PRO A 46 1.96 -16.18 13.05
CA PRO A 46 0.99 -17.14 12.54
C PRO A 46 -0.03 -16.41 11.65
N LEU A 47 -0.20 -16.91 10.42
CA LEU A 47 -1.16 -16.40 9.43
C LEU A 47 -2.58 -16.98 9.60
N ASP A 48 -2.83 -17.73 10.67
CA ASP A 48 -4.16 -18.28 10.96
C ASP A 48 -5.03 -17.22 11.63
N PHE A 49 -5.48 -16.24 10.84
CA PHE A 49 -6.55 -15.35 11.26
C PHE A 49 -7.89 -16.03 10.95
N PRO A 50 -8.71 -16.38 11.95
CA PRO A 50 -10.04 -16.91 11.70
C PRO A 50 -10.82 -15.84 10.93
N ALA A 51 -11.45 -16.23 9.82
CA ALA A 51 -12.27 -15.35 8.99
C ALA A 51 -13.39 -14.72 9.84
N HIS A 52 -13.14 -13.55 10.42
CA HIS A 52 -14.17 -12.78 11.08
C HIS A 52 -15.07 -12.24 9.97
N GLN A 53 -16.36 -12.56 10.05
CA GLN A 53 -17.35 -11.96 9.17
C GLN A 53 -17.19 -10.44 9.23
N SER A 54 -16.97 -9.84 8.07
CA SER A 54 -17.04 -8.40 7.90
C SER A 54 -18.36 -7.90 8.48
N VAL A 55 -18.29 -6.89 9.36
CA VAL A 55 -19.46 -6.26 10.00
C VAL A 55 -20.41 -5.64 8.97
N HIS A 56 -20.02 -5.62 7.70
CA HIS A 56 -20.85 -5.22 6.57
C HIS A 56 -21.48 -6.42 5.83
N GLY A 57 -22.10 -7.34 6.58
CA GLY A 57 -23.04 -8.31 6.01
C GLY A 57 -24.45 -7.70 5.95
N PRO A 58 -25.24 -7.94 4.89
CA PRO A 58 -26.61 -7.44 4.83
C PRO A 58 -27.45 -7.99 5.99
N ASP A 59 -28.24 -7.13 6.64
CA ASP A 59 -29.14 -7.52 7.75
C ASP A 59 -30.18 -8.54 7.20
N PRO A 60 -30.23 -9.78 7.71
CA PRO A 60 -31.21 -10.78 7.27
C PRO A 60 -32.66 -10.42 7.61
N ARG A 61 -32.91 -9.30 8.29
CA ARG A 61 -34.26 -8.80 8.63
C ARG A 61 -34.81 -7.76 7.65
N GLN A 62 -34.09 -7.46 6.55
CA GLN A 62 -34.56 -6.50 5.53
C GLN A 62 -35.16 -7.14 4.28
N SER A 63 -35.18 -8.47 4.13
CA SER A 63 -35.98 -9.13 3.10
C SER A 63 -37.39 -9.43 3.63
N GLY A 64 -38.14 -8.36 3.91
CA GLY A 64 -39.57 -8.42 4.13
C GLY A 64 -40.31 -7.96 2.88
N GLU A 65 -40.44 -8.83 1.89
CA GLU A 65 -41.49 -8.68 0.85
C GLU A 65 -42.10 -10.06 0.54
N ARG A 66 -43.35 -10.23 0.99
CA ARG A 66 -44.35 -11.13 0.39
C ARG A 66 -44.70 -10.57 -1.01
N PRO A 67 -44.93 -11.42 -2.03
CA PRO A 67 -46.11 -12.29 -2.09
C PRO A 67 -45.80 -13.79 -2.19
#